data_AF-B5KLP2-F1
#
_entry.id   AF-B5KLP2-F1
#
_cell.length_a   1.000
_cell.length_b   1.000
_cell.length_c   1.000
_cell.angle_alpha   90.00
_cell.angle_beta   90.00
_cell.angle_gamma   90.00
#
_symmetry.space_group_name_H-M   'P 1'
#
loop_
_entity.id
_entity.type
_entity.pdbx_description
1 polymer ?
#
loop_
_entity_poly.entity_id
_entity_poly.type
_entity_poly.pdbx_seq_one_letter_code
_entity_poly.pdbx_strand_id
1 'polypeptide(L)' 'KGFIEIKPNFNLLEAVNLHEVKHFVVDVQAYPPPKITWLKDNLTLIENLTEITTDIEKIQEI' A
#
# COMPACT_ATOMS: atom_id res chain seq x y z
N LYS A 1 -22.77 10.21 2.45
CA LYS A 1 -21.66 10.74 1.62
C LYS A 1 -20.43 9.92 1.97
N GLY A 2 -19.69 9.43 0.96
CA GLY A 2 -18.45 8.70 1.22
C GLY A 2 -17.27 9.64 1.44
N PHE A 3 -16.19 9.11 1.98
CA PHE A 3 -14.91 9.79 2.11
C PHE A 3 -13.76 8.81 1.90
N ILE A 4 -12.59 9.35 1.57
CA ILE A 4 -11.33 8.62 1.50
C ILE A 4 -10.22 9.54 1.98
N GLU A 5 -9.38 9.04 2.87
CA GLU A 5 -8.17 9.68 3.35
C GLU A 5 -7.04 8.65 3.24
N ILE A 6 -5.93 9.07 2.63
CA ILE A 6 -4.77 8.23 2.36
C ILE A 6 -3.56 8.94 2.94
N LYS A 7 -2.84 8.27 3.84
CA LYS A 7 -1.66 8.81 4.51
C LYS A 7 -0.49 7.83 4.30
N PRO A 8 0.40 8.10 3.32
CA PRO A 8 1.60 7.30 3.15
C PRO A 8 2.60 7.59 4.27
N ASN A 9 3.19 6.54 4.84
CA ASN A 9 4.25 6.62 5.85
C ASN A 9 5.65 6.62 5.21
N PHE A 10 5.75 7.06 3.95
CA PHE A 10 6.97 7.13 3.16
C PHE A 10 6.94 8.36 2.24
N ASN A 11 8.11 8.79 1.77
CA ASN A 11 8.22 9.94 0.88
C ASN A 11 7.92 9.58 -0.57
N LEU A 12 7.62 10.59 -1.38
CA LEU A 12 7.42 10.40 -2.82
C LEU A 12 8.66 9.80 -3.52
N LEU A 13 9.85 10.10 -3.00
CA LEU A 13 11.12 9.61 -3.49
C LEU A 13 11.87 8.98 -2.32
N GLU A 14 12.22 7.71 -2.47
CA GLU A 14 13.00 6.93 -1.51
C GLU A 14 14.19 6.31 -2.25
N ALA A 15 15.36 6.31 -1.62
CA ALA A 15 16.54 5.61 -2.10
C ALA A 15 16.84 4.46 -1.13
N VAL A 16 17.21 3.31 -1.67
CA VAL A 16 17.52 2.09 -0.91
C VAL A 16 18.84 1.53 -1.39
N ASN A 17 19.63 0.97 -0.49
CA ASN A 17 20.89 0.34 -0.88
C ASN A 17 20.65 -1.03 -1.52
N LEU A 18 21.62 -1.50 -2.32
CA LEU A 18 21.55 -2.84 -2.90
C LEU A 18 21.50 -3.89 -1.78
N HIS A 19 20.51 -4.79 -1.83
CA HIS A 19 20.17 -5.82 -0.82
C HIS A 19 19.42 -5.35 0.44
N GLU A 20 18.98 -4.10 0.50
CA GLU A 20 18.14 -3.63 1.60
C GLU A 20 16.65 -3.84 1.31
N VAL A 21 15.90 -4.27 2.32
CA VAL A 21 14.44 -4.47 2.24
C VAL A 21 13.74 -3.20 2.67
N LYS A 22 12.87 -2.66 1.81
CA LYS A 22 12.07 -1.45 2.09
C LYS A 22 10.59 -1.81 2.24
N HIS A 23 9.97 -1.29 3.30
CA HIS A 23 8.54 -1.44 3.54
C HIS A 23 7.81 -0.15 3.15
N PHE A 24 6.78 -0.27 2.32
CA PHE A 24 5.88 0.83 1.96
C PHE A 24 4.56 0.64 2.71
N VAL A 25 4.28 1.51 3.67
CA VAL A 25 3.08 1.43 4.53
C VAL A 25 2.19 2.63 4.24
N VAL A 26 0.88 2.39 4.06
CA VAL A 26 -0.11 3.43 3.82
C VAL A 26 -1.30 3.21 4.75
N ASP A 27 -1.63 4.24 5.52
CA ASP A 27 -2.85 4.27 6.30
C ASP A 27 -4.01 4.77 5.44
N VAL A 28 -5.07 3.97 5.32
CA VAL A 28 -6.25 4.29 4.51
C VAL A 28 -7.48 4.33 5.41
N GLN A 29 -8.18 5.45 5.41
CA GLN A 29 -9.47 5.61 6.08
C GLN A 29 -10.52 5.97 5.04
N ALA A 30 -11.51 5.11 4.84
CA ALA A 30 -12.54 5.35 3.85
C ALA A 30 -13.88 4.76 4.26
N TYR A 31 -14.93 5.41 3.78
CA TYR A 31 -16.29 4.90 3.85
C TYR A 31 -17.01 5.20 2.52
N PRO A 32 -17.74 4.25 1.91
CA PRO A 32 -17.91 2.85 2.32
C PRO A 32 -16.59 2.05 2.23
N PRO A 33 -16.55 0.76 2.66
CA PRO A 33 -15.33 -0.04 2.68
C PRO A 33 -14.53 0.07 1.36
N PRO A 34 -13.25 0.48 1.41
CA PRO A 34 -12.46 0.69 0.21
C PRO A 34 -11.98 -0.63 -0.40
N LYS A 35 -11.70 -0.59 -1.70
CA LYS A 35 -10.91 -1.63 -2.39
C LYS A 35 -9.52 -1.07 -2.64
N ILE A 36 -8.50 -1.71 -2.08
CA ILE A 36 -7.10 -1.28 -2.19
C ILE A 36 -6.40 -2.15 -3.24
N THR A 37 -5.53 -1.53 -4.04
CA THR A 37 -4.71 -2.23 -5.04
C THR A 37 -3.38 -1.49 -5.16
N TRP A 38 -2.28 -2.24 -5.07
CA TRP A 38 -0.93 -1.70 -5.27
C TRP A 38 -0.55 -1.78 -6.75
N LEU A 39 0.15 -0.76 -7.24
CA LEU A 39 0.66 -0.74 -8.61
C LEU A 39 2.16 -0.45 -8.61
N LYS A 40 2.88 -1.09 -9.52
CA LYS A 40 4.27 -0.77 -9.86
C LYS A 40 4.35 -0.61 -11.37
N ASP A 41 4.84 0.54 -11.84
CA ASP A 41 4.99 0.84 -13.28
C ASP A 41 3.68 0.61 -14.07
N ASN A 42 2.54 1.00 -13.49
CA ASN A 42 1.18 0.78 -13.98
C ASN A 42 0.69 -0.68 -14.02
N LEU A 43 1.47 -1.63 -13.51
CA LEU A 43 1.07 -3.03 -13.35
C LEU A 43 0.55 -3.27 -11.94
N THR A 44 -0.59 -3.94 -11.83
CA THR A 44 -1.11 -4.39 -10.54
C THR A 44 -0.11 -5.33 -9.88
N LEU A 45 0.35 -4.97 -8.69
CA LEU A 45 1.08 -5.90 -7.84
C LEU A 45 0.11 -6.97 -7.36
N ILE A 46 0.43 -8.21 -7.68
CA ILE A 46 -0.25 -9.38 -7.15
C ILE A 46 0.69 -10.05 -6.14
N GLU A 47 0.12 -10.63 -5.08
CA GLU A 47 0.83 -11.31 -3.98
C GLU A 47 1.74 -12.48 -4.44
N ASN A 48 1.74 -12.83 -5.73
CA ASN A 48 2.50 -13.94 -6.31
C ASN A 48 3.90 -13.55 -6.84
N LEU A 49 4.35 -12.31 -6.64
CA LEU A 49 5.70 -11.93 -7.06
C LEU A 49 6.71 -12.43 -6.02
N THR A 50 7.70 -13.22 -6.44
CA THR A 50 8.73 -13.81 -5.55
C THR A 50 9.55 -12.77 -4.79
N GLU A 51 9.56 -11.52 -5.23
CA GLU A 51 10.41 -10.45 -4.70
C GLU A 51 9.63 -9.36 -3.95
N ILE A 52 8.30 -9.30 -4.05
CA ILE A 52 7.50 -8.25 -3.43
C ILE A 52 6.26 -8.85 -2.79
N THR A 53 6.19 -8.74 -1.47
CA THR A 53 5.01 -9.08 -0.68
C THR A 53 4.17 -7.83 -0.43
N THR A 54 2.86 -7.95 -0.59
CA THR A 54 1.90 -6.90 -0.23
C THR A 54 0.92 -7.48 0.76
N ASP A 55 0.70 -6.79 1.87
CA ASP A 55 -0.29 -7.18 2.87
C ASP A 55 -1.26 -6.02 3.09
N ILE A 56 -2.53 -6.34 3.31
CA ILE A 56 -3.56 -5.36 3.68
C ILE A 56 -4.11 -5.77 5.04
N GLU A 57 -3.76 -5.03 6.08
CA GLU A 57 -4.33 -5.21 7.40
C GLU A 57 -5.57 -4.32 7.55
N LYS A 58 -6.76 -4.92 7.64
CA LYS A 58 -8.00 -4.19 7.91
C LYS A 58 -8.13 -4.00 9.42
N ILE A 59 -7.75 -2.82 9.90
CA ILE A 59 -7.66 -2.55 11.35
C ILE A 59 -9.05 -2.25 11.96
N GLN A 60 -10.09 -1.92 11.17
CA GLN A 60 -11.46 -1.68 11.70
C GLN A 60 -12.59 -2.02 10.70
N GLU A 61 -13.66 -2.64 11.21
CA GLU A 61 -14.98 -2.74 10.60
C GLU A 61 -15.97 -2.14 11.61
N ILE A 62 -16.67 -1.07 11.24
CA ILE A 62 -17.76 -0.49 12.05
C ILE A 62 -19.07 -1.06 11.53
#